data_AF-A0A7J4CQQ7-F1
#
_entry.id   AF-A0A7J4CQQ7-F1
#
_cell.length_a   1.000
_cell.length_b   1.000
_cell.length_c   1.000
_cell.angle_alpha   90.00
_cell.angle_beta   90.00
_cell.angle_gamma   90.00
#
_symmetry.space_group_name_H-M   'P 1'
#
loop_
_entity.id
_entity.type
_entity.pdbx_description
1 polymer ?
#
loop_
_entity_poly.entity_id
_entity_poly.type
_entity_poly.pdbx_seq_one_letter_code
_entity_poly.pdbx_strand_id
1 'polypeptide(L)'
;MKTRTKGILFFAVVAGIMLTSAVTIAIPAAFFGDPNEVDTQIIVDVRAGIPLDNYPPDQQDQYCGTGEAMSNRYVKEYKIPTACTQPLAITTDPYGTVWFAQTNSGNLAKFDPLTEKFTEFDNPVWDDYFLPIQ
;
A
#
# COMPACT_ATOMS: atom_id res chain seq x y z
N MET A 1 -52.38 7.48 31.20
CA MET A 1 -51.98 8.25 29.98
C MET A 1 -50.53 8.02 29.50
N LYS A 2 -49.53 7.82 30.38
CA LYS A 2 -48.10 7.73 29.99
C LYS A 2 -47.68 6.53 29.11
N THR A 3 -48.39 5.41 29.13
CA THR A 3 -48.03 4.20 28.36
C THR A 3 -48.47 4.27 26.90
N ARG A 4 -49.62 4.89 26.62
CA ARG A 4 -50.13 5.11 25.24
C ARG A 4 -49.22 6.05 24.43
N THR A 5 -48.68 7.10 25.06
CA THR A 5 -47.77 8.05 24.39
C THR A 5 -46.45 7.40 23.99
N LYS A 6 -45.92 6.48 24.81
CA LYS A 6 -44.69 5.73 24.51
C LYS A 6 -44.87 4.78 23.32
N GLY A 7 -46.02 4.11 23.23
CA GLY A 7 -46.35 3.25 22.09
C GLY A 7 -46.46 4.02 20.78
N ILE A 8 -47.13 5.18 20.79
CA ILE A 8 -47.26 6.04 19.60
C ILE A 8 -45.88 6.54 19.13
N LEU A 9 -45.00 6.92 20.06
CA LEU A 9 -43.65 7.37 19.73
C LEU A 9 -42.82 6.26 19.08
N PHE A 10 -42.92 5.03 19.59
CA PHE A 10 -42.23 3.87 19.02
C PHE A 10 -42.68 3.59 17.58
N PHE A 11 -43.99 3.57 17.32
CA PHE A 11 -44.50 3.34 15.96
C PHE A 11 -44.17 4.47 14.99
N ALA A 12 -44.13 5.73 15.45
CA ALA A 12 -43.70 6.86 14.63
C ALA A 12 -42.24 6.76 14.20
N VAL A 13 -41.34 6.35 15.10
CA VAL A 13 -39.91 6.14 14.79
C VAL A 13 -39.72 4.99 13.81
N VAL A 14 -40.38 3.85 14.04
CA VAL A 14 -40.29 2.69 13.14
C VAL A 14 -40.86 3.01 11.75
N ALA A 15 -41.99 3.73 11.68
CA ALA A 15 -42.56 4.17 10.41
C ALA A 15 -41.63 5.16 9.66
N GLY A 16 -40.97 6.08 10.38
CA GLY A 16 -39.99 6.99 9.80
C GLY A 16 -38.77 6.27 9.21
N ILE A 17 -38.22 5.29 9.92
CA ILE A 17 -37.09 4.48 9.42
C ILE A 17 -37.51 3.69 8.18
N MET A 18 -38.68 3.05 8.20
CA MET A 18 -39.20 2.28 7.06
C MET A 18 -39.45 3.15 5.82
N LEU A 19 -39.92 4.40 5.99
CA LEU A 19 -40.09 5.34 4.87
C LEU A 19 -38.76 5.77 4.24
N THR A 20 -37.68 5.88 5.03
CA THR A 20 -36.34 6.19 4.49
C THR A 20 -35.63 4.98 3.88
N SER A 21 -36.09 3.76 4.16
CA SER A 21 -35.44 2.51 3.74
C SER A 21 -35.75 2.11 2.29
N ALA A 22 -36.60 2.85 1.58
CA ALA A 22 -36.98 2.54 0.19
C ALA A 22 -36.15 3.29 -0.87
N VAL A 23 -35.14 4.08 -0.48
CA VAL A 23 -34.43 4.99 -1.42
C VAL A 23 -33.14 4.39 -2.03
N THR A 24 -32.73 3.16 -1.69
CA THR A 24 -31.44 2.62 -2.17
C THR A 24 -31.51 1.69 -3.40
N ILE A 25 -32.63 1.58 -4.12
CA ILE A 25 -32.72 0.68 -5.29
C ILE A 25 -33.08 1.45 -6.56
N ALA A 26 -32.22 2.39 -6.96
CA ALA A 26 -32.11 2.88 -8.35
C ALA A 26 -30.89 3.79 -8.53
N ILE A 27 -29.70 3.36 -8.11
CA ILE A 27 -28.48 3.99 -8.63
C ILE A 27 -28.19 3.29 -9.97
N PRO A 28 -28.30 3.97 -11.12
CA PRO A 28 -27.96 3.37 -12.40
C PRO A 28 -26.51 2.88 -12.37
N ALA A 29 -26.26 1.71 -12.95
CA ALA A 29 -24.91 1.14 -13.06
C ALA A 29 -23.88 2.10 -13.68
N ALA A 30 -24.33 3.12 -14.42
CA ALA A 30 -23.50 4.19 -14.98
C ALA A 30 -22.75 5.06 -13.96
N PHE A 31 -23.06 4.98 -12.65
CA PHE A 31 -22.29 5.65 -11.59
C PHE A 31 -21.14 4.79 -11.04
N PHE A 32 -21.12 3.49 -11.35
CA PHE A 32 -20.01 2.62 -11.02
C PHE A 32 -19.21 2.46 -12.32
N GLY A 33 -17.97 2.94 -12.34
CA GLY A 33 -17.07 2.76 -13.49
C GLY A 33 -17.00 1.29 -13.91
N ASP A 34 -16.80 1.02 -15.19
CA ASP A 34 -16.71 -0.36 -15.68
C ASP A 34 -15.54 -1.04 -14.96
N PRO A 35 -15.76 -2.14 -14.22
CA PRO A 35 -14.69 -2.84 -13.52
C PRO A 35 -13.64 -3.44 -14.47
N ASN A 36 -13.88 -3.42 -15.79
CA ASN A 36 -12.97 -3.83 -16.85
C ASN A 36 -12.44 -2.64 -17.66
N GLU A 37 -12.74 -1.40 -17.28
CA GLU A 37 -12.13 -0.22 -17.87
C GLU A 37 -10.65 -0.21 -17.51
N VAL A 38 -9.82 -0.60 -18.46
CA VAL A 38 -8.38 -0.37 -18.40
C VAL A 38 -8.20 1.14 -18.48
N ASP A 39 -7.93 1.78 -17.33
CA ASP A 39 -7.51 3.17 -17.26
C ASP A 39 -6.15 3.29 -17.95
N THR A 40 -6.17 3.45 -19.27
CA THR A 40 -5.02 3.88 -20.05
C THR A 40 -4.76 5.35 -19.73
N GLN A 41 -4.31 5.62 -18.50
CA GLN A 41 -3.53 6.81 -18.21
C GLN A 41 -2.34 6.74 -19.18
N ILE A 42 -2.31 7.71 -20.07
CA ILE A 42 -1.16 7.96 -20.94
C ILE A 42 0.01 8.20 -19.99
N ILE A 43 0.83 7.16 -19.78
CA ILE A 43 2.16 7.34 -19.19
C ILE A 43 2.92 8.14 -20.24
N VAL A 44 3.01 9.45 -20.01
CA VAL A 44 4.04 10.28 -20.63
C VAL A 44 5.35 9.70 -20.11
N ASP A 45 5.94 8.89 -20.96
CA ASP A 45 7.23 8.24 -20.85
C ASP A 45 8.27 9.15 -20.17
N VAL A 46 8.43 8.98 -18.87
CA VAL A 46 9.68 9.20 -18.16
C VAL A 46 10.23 7.81 -17.84
N ARG A 47 10.42 6.97 -18.86
CA ARG A 47 11.02 5.64 -18.75
C ARG A 47 12.51 5.82 -18.50
N ALA A 48 12.88 6.06 -17.25
CA ALA A 48 14.23 5.77 -16.80
C ALA A 48 14.48 4.24 -16.77
N GLY A 49 13.42 3.44 -16.95
CA GLY A 49 13.50 1.97 -16.91
C GLY A 49 13.68 1.46 -15.48
N ILE A 50 13.34 2.30 -14.49
CA ILE A 50 13.51 1.98 -13.08
C ILE A 50 12.25 1.28 -12.56
N PRO A 51 12.36 0.41 -11.54
CA PRO A 51 11.21 -0.34 -11.06
C PRO A 51 10.04 0.51 -10.53
N LEU A 52 10.28 1.79 -10.24
CA LEU A 52 9.24 2.76 -9.86
C LEU A 52 8.22 3.00 -10.97
N ASP A 53 8.67 2.98 -12.24
CA ASP A 53 7.84 3.25 -13.42
C ASP A 53 6.77 2.16 -13.63
N ASN A 54 6.89 1.02 -12.95
CA ASN A 54 5.91 -0.08 -13.01
C ASN A 54 4.65 0.20 -12.17
N TYR A 55 4.65 1.25 -11.35
CA TYR A 55 3.55 1.57 -10.45
C TYR A 55 2.97 2.96 -10.75
N PRO A 56 1.63 3.09 -10.90
CA PRO A 56 0.95 4.37 -10.96
C PRO A 56 1.30 5.27 -9.75
N PRO A 57 1.33 6.61 -9.88
CA PRO A 57 1.78 7.51 -8.81
C PRO A 57 1.05 7.34 -7.48
N ASP A 58 -0.24 7.02 -7.50
CA ASP A 58 -1.07 6.75 -6.32
C ASP A 58 -0.73 5.42 -5.61
N GLN A 59 0.02 4.54 -6.28
CA GLN A 59 0.41 3.22 -5.77
C GLN A 59 1.90 3.14 -5.38
N GLN A 60 2.72 4.11 -5.78
CA GLN A 60 4.17 4.11 -5.53
C GLN A 60 4.50 4.08 -4.03
N ASP A 61 3.76 4.80 -3.20
CA ASP A 61 4.02 4.78 -1.75
C ASP A 61 3.82 3.38 -1.16
N GLN A 62 2.79 2.67 -1.61
CA GLN A 62 2.46 1.33 -1.12
C GLN A 62 3.46 0.26 -1.59
N TYR A 63 3.84 0.27 -2.87
CA TYR A 63 4.66 -0.82 -3.44
C TYR A 63 6.15 -0.49 -3.49
N CYS A 64 6.50 0.78 -3.49
CA CYS A 64 7.87 1.25 -3.62
C CYS A 64 8.44 1.94 -2.38
N GLY A 65 7.64 2.17 -1.33
CA GLY A 65 8.13 2.81 -0.12
C GLY A 65 8.65 4.23 -0.35
N THR A 66 8.09 4.93 -1.34
CA THR A 66 8.40 6.35 -1.62
C THR A 66 7.89 7.28 -0.52
N GLY A 67 6.84 6.85 0.20
CA GLY A 67 6.26 7.56 1.33
C GLY A 67 7.21 7.66 2.53
N GLU A 68 6.82 8.46 3.53
CA GLU A 68 7.58 8.61 4.77
C GLU A 68 7.38 7.42 5.70
N ALA A 69 8.44 7.01 6.40
CA ALA A 69 8.35 5.94 7.39
C ALA A 69 7.42 6.35 8.55
N MET A 70 6.47 5.49 8.90
CA MET A 70 5.48 5.78 9.94
C MET A 70 5.83 5.04 11.22
N SER A 71 5.77 5.72 12.36
CA SER A 71 6.07 5.10 13.65
C SER A 71 4.95 5.38 14.65
N ASN A 72 4.71 4.41 15.53
CA ASN A 72 3.79 4.55 16.66
C ASN A 72 4.46 4.05 17.94
N ARG A 73 3.69 3.95 19.02
CA ARG A 73 4.21 3.54 20.34
C ARG A 73 4.70 2.08 20.43
N TYR A 74 4.36 1.24 19.46
CA TYR A 74 4.65 -0.19 19.43
C TYR A 74 5.58 -0.59 18.28
N VAL A 75 5.57 0.16 17.17
CA VAL A 75 6.30 -0.14 15.95
C VAL A 75 7.06 1.10 15.50
N LYS A 76 8.35 0.91 15.19
CA LYS A 76 9.18 1.92 14.53
C LYS A 76 9.52 1.43 13.13
N GLU A 77 9.18 2.24 12.13
CA GLU A 77 9.57 1.97 10.75
C GLU A 77 10.81 2.77 10.39
N TYR A 78 11.60 2.20 9.49
CA TYR A 78 12.83 2.80 8.96
C TYR A 78 12.76 2.78 7.44
N LYS A 79 12.94 3.94 6.82
CA LYS A 79 12.94 4.07 5.37
C LYS A 79 14.23 3.50 4.80
N ILE A 80 14.10 2.50 3.94
CA ILE A 80 15.24 1.96 3.16
C ILE A 80 15.68 3.06 2.19
N PRO A 81 16.99 3.35 2.06
CA PRO A 81 17.47 4.44 1.20
C PRO A 81 17.05 4.27 -0.27
N THR A 82 17.13 3.05 -0.78
CA THR A 82 16.71 2.72 -2.15
C THR A 82 15.22 2.37 -2.18
N ALA A 83 14.47 3.10 -3.01
CA ALA A 83 13.04 2.85 -3.22
C ALA A 83 12.81 1.58 -4.07
N CYS A 84 11.60 1.04 -4.00
CA CYS A 84 11.18 -0.14 -4.75
C CYS A 84 12.05 -1.39 -4.51
N THR A 85 12.75 -1.52 -3.38
CA THR A 85 13.67 -2.65 -3.16
C THR A 85 12.98 -4.00 -2.97
N GLN A 86 11.69 -4.00 -2.60
CA GLN A 86 10.90 -5.20 -2.27
C GLN A 86 11.66 -6.13 -1.30
N PRO A 87 11.86 -5.72 -0.03
CA PRO A 87 12.54 -6.55 0.95
C PRO A 87 11.72 -7.83 1.22
N LEU A 88 12.34 -9.01 1.10
CA LEU A 88 11.63 -10.30 1.25
C LEU A 88 12.17 -11.13 2.42
N ALA A 89 13.39 -11.65 2.29
CA ALA A 89 14.02 -12.48 3.31
C ALA A 89 14.80 -11.62 4.31
N ILE A 90 14.73 -11.96 5.60
CA ILE A 90 15.36 -11.19 6.69
C ILE A 90 15.95 -12.13 7.75
N THR A 91 17.08 -11.76 8.33
CA THR A 91 17.70 -12.44 9.47
C THR A 91 18.49 -11.46 10.34
N THR A 92 19.02 -11.92 11.47
CA THR A 92 19.88 -11.12 12.36
C THR A 92 21.20 -11.83 12.61
N ASP A 93 22.27 -11.05 12.76
CA ASP A 93 23.56 -11.57 13.21
C ASP A 93 23.70 -11.51 14.75
N PRO A 94 24.75 -12.14 15.33
CA PRO A 94 24.94 -12.16 16.79
C PRO A 94 25.13 -10.79 17.45
N TYR A 95 25.39 -9.73 16.66
CA TYR A 95 25.54 -8.36 17.16
C TYR A 95 24.25 -7.56 17.04
N GLY A 96 23.17 -8.16 16.53
CA GLY A 96 21.87 -7.52 16.36
C GLY A 96 21.74 -6.69 15.08
N THR A 97 22.70 -6.80 14.15
CA THR A 97 22.53 -6.19 12.82
C THR A 97 21.51 -7.01 12.04
N VAL A 98 20.57 -6.32 11.41
CA VAL A 98 19.50 -6.91 10.61
C VAL A 98 19.98 -7.02 9.17
N TRP A 99 19.92 -8.20 8.58
CA TRP A 99 20.31 -8.47 7.19
C TRP A 99 19.08 -8.86 6.38
N PHE A 100 18.92 -8.31 5.18
CA PHE A 100 17.78 -8.61 4.32
C PHE A 100 18.11 -8.54 2.84
N ALA A 101 17.39 -9.32 2.03
CA ALA A 101 17.50 -9.33 0.58
C ALA A 101 16.52 -8.32 -0.05
N GLN A 102 17.00 -7.53 -1.01
CA GLN A 102 16.21 -6.58 -1.80
C GLN A 102 15.89 -7.22 -3.16
N THR A 103 14.74 -7.90 -3.28
CA THR A 103 14.52 -8.82 -4.42
C THR A 103 14.23 -8.13 -5.74
N ASN A 104 13.89 -6.84 -5.74
CA ASN A 104 13.67 -6.12 -6.99
C ASN A 104 14.98 -5.59 -7.59
N SER A 105 15.88 -5.09 -6.73
CA SER A 105 17.17 -4.53 -7.14
C SER A 105 18.31 -5.55 -7.12
N GLY A 106 18.10 -6.71 -6.48
CA GLY A 106 19.10 -7.78 -6.40
C GLY A 106 20.16 -7.60 -5.34
N ASN A 107 20.10 -6.52 -4.58
CA ASN A 107 21.06 -6.16 -3.56
C ASN A 107 20.88 -7.00 -2.29
N LEU A 108 21.95 -7.03 -1.49
CA LEU A 108 21.89 -7.37 -0.08
C LEU A 108 21.98 -6.09 0.73
N ALA A 109 21.21 -5.97 1.80
CA ALA A 109 21.28 -4.81 2.69
C ALA A 109 21.39 -5.24 4.15
N LYS A 110 22.02 -4.38 4.95
CA LYS A 110 22.02 -4.49 6.40
C LYS A 110 21.56 -3.19 7.05
N PHE A 111 20.93 -3.32 8.21
CA PHE A 111 20.48 -2.23 9.06
C PHE A 111 21.02 -2.41 10.47
N ASP A 112 21.69 -1.39 10.99
CA ASP A 112 22.14 -1.31 12.38
C ASP A 112 21.11 -0.52 13.21
N PRO A 113 20.33 -1.16 14.11
CA PRO A 113 19.32 -0.48 14.91
C PRO A 113 19.90 0.50 15.95
N LEU A 114 21.18 0.37 16.33
CA LEU A 114 21.81 1.27 17.30
C LEU A 114 22.19 2.61 16.67
N THR A 115 22.66 2.58 15.43
CA THR A 115 23.06 3.78 14.69
C THR A 115 22.00 4.27 13.70
N GLU A 116 20.95 3.47 13.47
CA GLU A 116 19.86 3.71 12.51
C GLU A 116 20.38 3.86 11.07
N LYS A 117 21.43 3.12 10.73
CA LYS A 117 22.10 3.19 9.43
C LYS A 117 21.86 1.95 8.59
N PHE A 118 21.52 2.20 7.33
CA PHE A 118 21.53 1.19 6.29
C PHE A 118 22.91 1.13 5.60
N THR A 119 23.28 -0.06 5.14
CA THR A 119 24.36 -0.27 4.19
C THR A 119 23.86 -1.26 3.14
N GLU A 120 23.92 -0.86 1.88
CA GLU A 120 23.47 -1.65 0.73
C GLU A 120 24.69 -2.15 -0.03
N PHE A 121 24.61 -3.38 -0.53
CA PHE A 121 25.66 -4.08 -1.26
C PHE A 121 25.13 -4.50 -2.61
N ASP A 122 25.76 -4.01 -3.67
CA ASP A 122 25.41 -4.37 -5.04
C ASP A 122 25.79 -5.82 -5.33
N ASN A 123 24.85 -6.53 -5.97
CA ASN A 123 25.13 -7.80 -6.60
C ASN A 123 25.42 -7.53 -8.08
N PRO A 124 26.70 -7.51 -8.51
CA PRO A 124 27.08 -7.05 -9.85
C PRO A 124 26.60 -7.96 -10.98
N VAL A 125 26.10 -9.16 -10.67
CA VAL A 125 25.62 -10.12 -11.67
C VAL A 125 24.09 -10.27 -11.63
N TRP A 126 23.37 -9.46 -10.85
CA TRP A 126 21.91 -9.58 -10.74
C TRP A 126 21.22 -9.40 -12.10
N ASP A 127 21.59 -8.35 -12.83
CA ASP A 127 21.01 -8.01 -14.12
C ASP A 127 21.29 -9.08 -15.19
N ASP A 128 22.44 -9.75 -15.10
CA ASP A 128 22.84 -10.81 -16.03
C ASP A 128 21.88 -12.02 -16.03
N TYR A 129 21.17 -12.26 -14.91
CA TYR A 129 20.27 -13.40 -14.75
C TYR A 129 18.78 -13.05 -14.82
N PHE A 130 18.42 -11.79 -14.57
CA PHE A 130 17.01 -11.40 -14.38
C PHE A 130 16.49 -10.37 -15.37
N LEU A 131 17.35 -9.71 -16.16
CA LEU A 131 16.91 -8.95 -17.31
C LEU A 131 16.96 -9.85 -18.56
N PRO A 132 15.91 -9.87 -19.40
CA PRO A 132 15.99 -10.59 -20.67
C PRO A 132 17.16 -10.03 -21.46
N ILE A 133 18.02 -10.93 -21.94
CA ILE A 133 19.15 -10.67 -22.83
C ILE A 133 18.73 -9.59 -23.84
N GLN A 134 19.37 -8.42 -23.80
CA GLN A 134 19.24 -7.41 -24.87
C GLN A 134 19.88 -7.91 -26.16
#